data_AF-A0A2V5TRK0-F1
#
_entry.id   AF-A0A2V5TRK0-F1
#
_cell.length_a   1.000
_cell.length_b   1.000
_cell.length_c   1.000
_cell.angle_alpha   90.00
_cell.angle_beta   90.00
_cell.angle_gamma   90.00
#
_symmetry.space_group_name_H-M   'P 1'
#
loop_
_entity.id
_entity.type
_entity.pdbx_description
1 polymer ?
#
loop_
_entity_poly.entity_id
_entity_poly.type
_entity_poly.pdbx_seq_one_letter_code
_entity_poly.pdbx_strand_id
1 'polypeptide(L)'
;MQQVTAFSRPQTVPAVPAAAPRTSLWILDSWRDLILYVGTPLLLLPVFALAQARWSPQDIYLFVAAFGAMGHHLPGMIRAYGDRALFNRFKWRFILAPLFLLAVCTAFFWWDLKGIMLVVFFWGVWHGLMQTYGFCRIYDAKLGSFAALTRRLDFASCVIWFATAVALSPLRMSDTL
;
A
#
# COMPACT_ATOMS: atom_id res chain seq x y z
N MET A 1 9.98 54.43 21.39
CA MET A 1 10.54 53.23 20.74
C MET A 1 9.55 52.77 19.68
N GLN A 2 9.88 52.99 18.41
CA GLN A 2 9.11 52.52 17.25
C GLN A 2 9.29 51.01 17.11
N GLN A 3 8.21 50.25 17.08
CA GLN A 3 8.24 48.86 16.63
C GLN A 3 8.17 48.84 15.10
N VAL A 4 9.30 48.53 14.48
CA VAL A 4 9.39 48.26 13.04
C VAL A 4 8.81 46.86 12.79
N THR A 5 7.64 46.79 12.14
CA THR A 5 7.05 45.53 11.66
C THR A 5 7.83 45.02 10.45
N ALA A 6 8.81 44.15 10.68
CA ALA A 6 9.52 43.43 9.62
C ALA A 6 8.71 42.20 9.16
N PHE A 7 7.59 42.45 8.47
CA PHE A 7 6.93 41.43 7.66
C PHE A 7 6.65 42.01 6.28
N SER A 8 7.65 41.90 5.41
CA SER A 8 7.48 42.12 3.97
C SER A 8 6.43 41.13 3.45
N ARG A 9 5.39 41.63 2.79
CA ARG A 9 4.40 40.79 2.07
C ARG A 9 5.14 39.81 1.14
N PRO A 10 4.68 38.56 1.01
CA PRO A 10 5.19 37.67 -0.03
C PRO A 10 4.97 38.34 -1.38
N GLN A 11 6.06 38.65 -2.08
CA GLN A 11 5.99 39.03 -3.49
C GLN A 11 5.45 37.81 -4.24
N THR A 12 4.22 37.91 -4.72
CA THR A 12 3.61 36.90 -5.60
C THR A 12 4.40 36.88 -6.89
N VAL A 13 5.16 35.81 -7.12
CA VAL A 13 5.78 35.50 -8.41
C VAL A 13 4.70 35.62 -9.50
N PRO A 14 4.95 36.29 -10.64
CA PRO A 14 4.00 36.32 -11.74
C PRO A 14 3.60 34.90 -12.13
N ALA A 15 2.31 34.65 -12.30
CA ALA A 15 1.82 33.35 -12.72
C ALA A 15 2.44 32.99 -14.08
N VAL A 16 3.31 31.97 -14.10
CA VAL A 16 3.74 31.34 -15.34
C VAL A 16 2.47 30.85 -16.04
N PRO A 17 2.23 31.17 -17.32
CA PRO A 17 1.11 30.60 -18.07
C PRO A 17 1.21 29.08 -17.98
N ALA A 18 0.29 28.47 -17.22
CA ALA A 18 0.21 27.02 -17.15
C ALA A 18 -0.20 26.53 -18.54
N ALA A 19 0.71 25.86 -19.24
CA ALA A 19 0.35 25.12 -20.43
C ALA A 19 -0.85 24.23 -20.09
N ALA A 20 -1.89 24.28 -20.92
CA ALA A 20 -3.09 23.46 -20.70
C ALA A 20 -2.65 22.01 -20.46
N PRO A 21 -3.03 21.40 -19.32
CA PRO A 21 -2.52 20.08 -18.98
C PRO A 21 -2.89 19.12 -20.10
N ARG A 22 -1.89 18.46 -20.67
CA ARG A 22 -2.11 17.35 -21.61
C ARG A 22 -2.98 16.33 -20.89
N THR A 23 -4.19 16.11 -21.40
CA THR A 23 -5.18 15.17 -20.87
C THR A 23 -4.75 13.74 -21.20
N SER A 24 -3.62 13.29 -20.63
CA SER A 24 -3.20 11.90 -20.72
C SER A 24 -3.95 11.08 -19.68
N LEU A 25 -4.66 10.07 -20.16
CA LEU A 25 -5.28 9.04 -19.32
C LEU A 25 -4.24 8.19 -18.59
N TRP A 26 -3.02 8.15 -19.10
CA TRP A 26 -1.92 7.35 -18.55
C TRP A 26 -1.14 8.12 -17.49
N ILE A 27 -0.63 7.40 -16.49
CA ILE A 27 0.21 7.95 -15.42
C ILE A 27 1.57 8.36 -16.00
N LEU A 28 2.20 7.46 -16.76
CA LEU A 28 3.42 7.74 -17.52
C LEU A 28 3.10 7.83 -19.01
N ASP A 29 2.89 6.69 -19.64
CA ASP A 29 2.44 6.52 -21.03
C ASP A 29 1.77 5.14 -21.16
N SER A 30 1.10 4.89 -22.28
CA SER A 30 0.30 3.67 -22.46
C SER A 30 1.12 2.40 -22.33
N TRP A 31 2.31 2.33 -22.92
CA TRP A 31 3.11 1.12 -22.91
C TRP A 31 3.73 0.85 -21.54
N ARG A 32 4.24 1.88 -20.86
CA ARG A 32 4.82 1.73 -19.53
C ARG A 32 3.77 1.36 -18.50
N ASP A 33 2.63 2.02 -18.52
CA ASP A 33 1.52 1.70 -17.62
C ASP A 33 1.05 0.26 -17.84
N LEU A 34 0.88 -0.17 -19.10
CA LEU A 34 0.49 -1.56 -19.40
C LEU A 34 1.53 -2.58 -18.92
N ILE A 35 2.82 -2.35 -19.16
CA ILE A 35 3.88 -3.28 -18.70
C ILE A 35 3.90 -3.37 -17.16
N LEU A 36 3.84 -2.22 -16.48
CA LEU A 36 3.98 -2.17 -15.02
C LEU A 36 2.74 -2.69 -14.30
N TYR A 37 1.53 -2.34 -14.76
CA TYR A 37 0.29 -2.64 -14.04
C TYR A 37 -0.44 -3.88 -14.54
N VAL A 38 -0.28 -4.26 -15.82
CA VAL A 38 -0.93 -5.43 -16.42
C VAL A 38 0.08 -6.53 -16.72
N GLY A 39 1.18 -6.18 -17.39
CA GLY A 39 2.22 -7.12 -17.77
C GLY A 39 2.88 -7.80 -16.57
N THR A 40 3.17 -7.03 -15.52
CA THR A 40 3.81 -7.56 -14.30
C THR A 40 2.97 -8.64 -13.61
N PRO A 41 1.70 -8.42 -13.23
CA PRO A 41 0.89 -9.49 -12.62
C PRO A 41 0.66 -10.68 -13.55
N LEU A 42 0.53 -10.46 -14.87
CA LEU A 42 0.42 -11.57 -15.83
C LEU A 42 1.70 -12.39 -15.91
N LEU A 43 2.87 -11.76 -15.88
CA LEU A 43 4.18 -12.43 -15.86
C LEU A 43 4.40 -13.19 -14.56
N LEU A 44 3.88 -12.70 -13.43
CA LEU A 44 4.01 -13.40 -12.15
C LEU A 44 3.35 -14.78 -12.18
N LEU A 45 2.22 -14.97 -12.87
CA LEU A 45 1.53 -16.26 -12.94
C LEU A 45 2.42 -17.43 -13.41
N PRO A 46 3.06 -17.39 -14.60
CA PRO A 46 3.98 -18.45 -15.03
C PRO A 46 5.25 -18.51 -14.18
N VAL A 47 5.76 -17.38 -13.67
CA VAL A 47 6.93 -17.38 -12.77
C VAL A 47 6.65 -18.17 -11.49
N PHE A 48 5.49 -17.94 -10.85
CA PHE A 48 5.07 -18.70 -9.67
C PHE A 48 4.77 -20.17 -9.99
N ALA A 49 4.20 -20.46 -11.16
CA ALA A 49 3.98 -21.85 -11.60
C ALA A 49 5.32 -22.61 -11.76
N LEU A 50 6.32 -21.97 -12.38
CA LEU A 50 7.66 -22.54 -12.51
C LEU A 50 8.40 -22.64 -11.17
N ALA A 51 8.24 -21.64 -10.30
CA ALA A 51 8.83 -21.65 -8.96
C ALA A 51 8.31 -22.82 -8.12
N GLN A 52 7.00 -23.11 -8.18
CA GLN A 52 6.39 -24.24 -7.47
C GLN A 52 6.89 -25.61 -7.96
N ALA A 53 7.48 -25.71 -9.15
CA ALA A 53 8.13 -26.94 -9.61
C ALA A 53 9.49 -27.20 -8.93
N ARG A 54 10.07 -26.20 -8.26
CA ARG A 54 11.44 -26.23 -7.70
C ARG A 54 11.51 -25.96 -6.21
N TRP A 55 10.57 -25.20 -5.66
CA TRP A 55 10.58 -24.75 -4.28
C TRP A 55 9.24 -25.03 -3.61
N SER A 56 9.29 -25.25 -2.30
CA SER A 56 8.06 -25.43 -1.53
C SER A 56 7.28 -24.12 -1.46
N PRO A 57 5.95 -24.18 -1.23
CA PRO A 57 5.15 -22.97 -0.98
C PRO A 57 5.70 -22.10 0.16
N GLN A 58 6.30 -22.73 1.19
CA GLN A 58 6.92 -22.03 2.31
C GLN A 58 8.15 -21.24 1.88
N ASP A 59 9.04 -21.82 1.07
CA ASP A 59 10.24 -21.13 0.57
C ASP A 59 9.86 -19.93 -0.30
N ILE A 60 8.87 -20.13 -1.17
CA ILE A 60 8.32 -19.07 -2.02
C ILE A 60 7.72 -17.97 -1.16
N TYR A 61 6.93 -18.32 -0.14
CA TYR A 61 6.36 -17.36 0.81
C TYR A 61 7.45 -16.56 1.53
N LEU A 62 8.48 -17.23 2.06
CA LEU A 62 9.59 -16.57 2.75
C LEU A 62 10.33 -15.59 1.83
N PHE A 63 10.56 -15.96 0.57
CA PHE A 63 11.15 -15.07 -0.42
C PHE A 63 10.26 -13.84 -0.66
N VAL A 64 8.96 -14.04 -0.90
CA VAL A 64 7.99 -12.95 -1.13
C VAL A 64 7.86 -12.06 0.11
N ALA A 65 7.86 -12.63 1.32
CA ALA A 65 7.79 -11.87 2.56
C ALA A 65 9.08 -11.04 2.78
N ALA A 66 10.25 -11.64 2.56
CA ALA A 66 11.53 -10.97 2.77
C ALA A 66 11.81 -9.86 1.75
N PHE A 67 11.47 -10.05 0.47
CA PHE A 67 11.76 -9.05 -0.57
C PHE A 67 10.53 -8.22 -0.93
N GLY A 68 9.40 -8.87 -1.15
CA GLY A 68 8.16 -8.21 -1.54
C GLY A 68 7.54 -7.41 -0.41
N ALA A 69 7.30 -8.03 0.75
CA ALA A 69 6.65 -7.36 1.88
C ALA A 69 7.59 -6.37 2.58
N MET A 70 8.75 -6.85 3.08
CA MET A 70 9.68 -5.99 3.80
C MET A 70 10.30 -4.90 2.90
N GLY A 71 10.59 -5.21 1.64
CA GLY A 71 11.23 -4.27 0.71
C GLY A 71 10.39 -3.02 0.44
N HIS A 72 9.05 -3.15 0.38
CA HIS A 72 8.18 -2.00 0.15
C HIS A 72 7.92 -1.15 1.41
N HIS A 73 8.16 -1.69 2.61
CA HIS A 73 7.97 -0.94 3.85
C HIS A 73 8.98 0.19 4.01
N LEU A 74 10.23 -0.01 3.56
CA LEU A 74 11.31 0.97 3.74
C LEU A 74 10.99 2.35 3.12
N PRO A 75 10.55 2.46 1.84
CA PRO A 75 10.09 3.74 1.29
C PRO A 75 8.98 4.40 2.12
N GLY A 76 8.05 3.60 2.66
CA GLY A 76 6.99 4.08 3.53
C GLY A 76 7.52 4.67 4.84
N MET A 77 8.50 4.01 5.46
CA MET A 77 9.16 4.50 6.67
C MET A 77 9.95 5.78 6.39
N ILE A 78 10.72 5.82 5.30
CA ILE A 78 11.45 7.03 4.89
C ILE A 78 10.48 8.20 4.69
N ARG A 79 9.33 7.97 4.05
CA ARG A 79 8.32 9.02 3.89
C ARG A 79 7.71 9.46 5.24
N ALA A 80 7.33 8.51 6.09
CA ALA A 80 6.64 8.81 7.35
C ALA A 80 7.53 9.57 8.36
N TYR A 81 8.82 9.22 8.44
CA TYR A 81 9.76 9.80 9.41
C TYR A 81 10.74 10.81 8.81
N GLY A 82 10.92 10.83 7.49
CA GLY A 82 11.81 11.77 6.79
C GLY A 82 11.13 13.08 6.40
N ASP A 83 9.82 13.08 6.13
CA ASP A 83 9.06 14.32 5.86
C ASP A 83 8.64 14.97 7.18
N ARG A 84 9.26 16.10 7.52
CA ARG A 84 8.99 16.85 8.75
C ARG A 84 7.54 17.34 8.85
N ALA A 85 6.94 17.78 7.75
CA ALA A 85 5.58 18.30 7.76
C ALA A 85 4.58 17.16 8.01
N LEU A 86 4.78 16.03 7.34
CA LEU A 86 3.96 14.84 7.54
C LEU A 86 4.12 14.27 8.96
N PHE A 87 5.36 14.16 9.44
CA PHE A 87 5.64 13.67 10.79
C PHE A 87 4.99 14.57 11.84
N ASN A 88 5.14 15.88 11.76
CA ASN A 88 4.54 16.80 12.73
C ASN A 88 3.01 16.73 12.72
N ARG A 89 2.38 16.53 11.55
CA ARG A 89 0.92 16.37 11.42
C ARG A 89 0.40 15.11 12.10
N PHE A 90 1.14 14.00 12.05
CA PHE A 90 0.70 12.70 12.58
C PHE A 90 1.61 12.15 13.69
N LYS A 91 2.35 13.04 14.37
CA LYS A 91 3.44 12.71 15.30
C LYS A 91 3.07 11.62 16.30
N TRP A 92 1.95 11.78 16.99
CA TRP A 92 1.52 10.82 17.99
C TRP A 92 1.13 9.47 17.41
N ARG A 93 0.58 9.41 16.20
CA ARG A 93 0.29 8.14 15.53
C ARG A 93 1.58 7.43 15.14
N PHE A 94 2.55 8.16 14.59
CA PHE A 94 3.85 7.59 14.19
C PHE A 94 4.73 7.18 15.37
N ILE A 95 4.53 7.74 16.57
CA ILE A 95 5.25 7.29 17.77
C ILE A 95 4.50 6.17 18.48
N LEU A 96 3.21 6.36 18.76
CA LEU A 96 2.46 5.44 19.63
C LEU A 96 2.08 4.14 18.94
N ALA A 97 1.79 4.14 17.63
CA ALA A 97 1.38 2.91 16.95
C ALA A 97 2.51 1.85 16.89
N PRO A 98 3.77 2.19 16.54
CA PRO A 98 4.86 1.21 16.62
C PRO A 98 5.13 0.70 18.03
N LEU A 99 5.08 1.59 19.04
CA LEU A 99 5.27 1.20 20.45
C LEU A 99 4.15 0.28 20.94
N PHE A 100 2.91 0.58 20.57
CA PHE A 100 1.76 -0.26 20.86
C PHE A 100 1.90 -1.63 20.22
N LEU A 101 2.26 -1.69 18.94
CA LEU A 101 2.49 -2.96 18.23
C LEU A 101 3.63 -3.76 18.87
N LEU A 102 4.74 -3.12 19.24
CA LEU A 102 5.84 -3.78 19.93
C LEU A 102 5.35 -4.37 21.26
N ALA A 103 4.67 -3.59 22.09
CA ALA A 103 4.17 -4.05 23.38
C ALA A 103 3.19 -5.23 23.24
N VAL A 104 2.24 -5.15 22.30
CA VAL A 104 1.27 -6.22 22.04
C VAL A 104 1.98 -7.48 21.53
N CYS A 105 2.89 -7.36 20.56
CA CYS A 105 3.63 -8.51 20.04
C CYS A 105 4.48 -9.18 21.14
N THR A 106 5.18 -8.39 21.96
CA THR A 106 5.99 -8.92 23.07
C THR A 106 5.12 -9.59 24.13
N ALA A 107 3.98 -9.00 24.48
CA ALA A 107 3.00 -9.59 25.38
C ALA A 107 2.51 -10.97 24.89
N PHE A 108 2.06 -11.04 23.63
CA PHE A 108 1.57 -12.29 23.05
C PHE A 108 2.67 -13.36 22.95
N PHE A 109 3.92 -12.95 22.68
CA PHE A 109 5.07 -13.85 22.71
C PHE A 109 5.32 -14.40 24.12
N TRP A 110 5.37 -13.54 25.15
CA TRP A 110 5.66 -13.97 26.53
C TRP A 110 4.58 -14.87 27.14
N TRP A 111 3.32 -14.65 26.78
CA TRP A 111 2.19 -15.44 27.27
C TRP A 111 1.75 -16.56 26.32
N ASP A 112 2.53 -16.84 25.27
CA ASP A 112 2.27 -17.85 24.24
C ASP A 112 0.84 -17.79 23.64
N LEU A 113 0.32 -16.58 23.46
CA LEU A 113 -1.03 -16.36 22.98
C LEU A 113 -1.09 -16.54 21.45
N LYS A 114 -1.61 -17.67 20.98
CA LYS A 114 -1.67 -17.99 19.54
C LYS A 114 -2.69 -17.14 18.75
N GLY A 115 -3.63 -16.47 19.43
CA GLY A 115 -4.66 -15.64 18.80
C GLY A 115 -4.11 -14.48 17.95
N ILE A 116 -2.87 -14.03 18.18
CA ILE A 116 -2.22 -13.00 17.35
C ILE A 116 -2.07 -13.44 15.90
N MET A 117 -1.90 -14.74 15.64
CA MET A 117 -1.74 -15.27 14.29
C MET A 117 -2.98 -15.00 13.44
N LEU A 118 -4.17 -15.17 14.03
CA LEU A 118 -5.44 -14.87 13.35
C LEU A 118 -5.59 -13.37 13.09
N VAL A 119 -5.22 -12.53 14.07
CA VAL A 119 -5.24 -11.07 13.92
C VAL A 119 -4.30 -10.63 12.80
N VAL A 120 -3.07 -11.12 12.78
CA VAL A 120 -2.06 -10.81 11.76
C VAL A 120 -2.50 -11.32 10.39
N PHE A 121 -3.11 -12.50 10.30
CA PHE A 121 -3.66 -13.03 9.07
C PHE A 121 -4.75 -12.12 8.48
N PHE A 122 -5.79 -11.80 9.26
CA PHE A 122 -6.85 -10.92 8.78
C PHE A 122 -6.35 -9.52 8.47
N TRP A 123 -5.47 -8.97 9.31
CA TRP A 123 -4.83 -7.69 9.05
C TRP A 123 -4.02 -7.72 7.76
N GLY A 124 -3.26 -8.78 7.49
CA GLY A 124 -2.45 -8.93 6.28
C GLY A 124 -3.31 -8.99 5.01
N VAL A 125 -4.39 -9.77 5.03
CA VAL A 125 -5.36 -9.82 3.92
C VAL A 125 -6.00 -8.45 3.69
N TRP A 126 -6.49 -7.80 4.75
CA TRP A 126 -7.07 -6.47 4.67
C TRP A 126 -6.05 -5.43 4.18
N HIS A 127 -4.83 -5.47 4.69
CA HIS A 127 -3.75 -4.55 4.34
C HIS A 127 -3.40 -4.65 2.85
N GLY A 128 -3.18 -5.87 2.33
CA GLY A 128 -2.91 -6.09 0.91
C GLY A 128 -4.07 -5.67 0.01
N LEU A 129 -5.31 -5.92 0.45
CA LEU A 129 -6.51 -5.47 -0.24
C LEU A 129 -6.55 -3.94 -0.31
N MET A 130 -6.37 -3.25 0.83
CA MET A 130 -6.37 -1.79 0.89
C MET A 130 -5.20 -1.16 0.13
N GLN A 131 -4.07 -1.86 0.04
CA GLN A 131 -2.91 -1.43 -0.75
C GLN A 131 -3.17 -1.48 -2.25
N THR A 132 -3.94 -2.47 -2.70
CA THR A 132 -4.34 -2.61 -4.12
C THR A 132 -5.56 -1.73 -4.47
N TYR A 133 -6.44 -1.53 -3.50
CA TYR A 133 -7.64 -0.72 -3.69
C TYR A 133 -7.30 0.72 -4.06
N GLY A 134 -7.90 1.23 -5.14
CA GLY A 134 -7.73 2.60 -5.60
C GLY A 134 -6.72 2.80 -6.72
N PHE A 135 -5.97 1.77 -7.15
CA PHE A 135 -5.12 1.86 -8.35
C PHE A 135 -5.95 2.25 -9.59
N CYS A 136 -7.05 1.53 -9.86
CA CYS A 136 -7.97 1.85 -10.97
C CYS A 136 -8.57 3.27 -10.83
N ARG A 137 -8.74 3.75 -9.58
CA ARG A 137 -9.33 5.07 -9.31
C ARG A 137 -8.41 6.23 -9.65
N ILE A 138 -7.10 6.00 -9.82
CA ILE A 138 -6.18 7.01 -10.35
C ILE A 138 -6.57 7.36 -11.79
N TYR A 139 -7.00 6.36 -12.57
CA TYR A 139 -7.46 6.54 -13.95
C TYR A 139 -8.85 7.21 -14.00
N ASP A 140 -9.77 6.81 -13.11
CA ASP A 140 -11.07 7.51 -12.94
C ASP A 140 -10.86 9.00 -12.62
N ALA A 141 -9.93 9.32 -11.71
CA ALA A 141 -9.65 10.70 -11.34
C ALA A 141 -9.05 11.51 -12.50
N LYS A 142 -8.22 10.90 -13.36
CA LYS A 142 -7.73 11.52 -14.61
C LYS A 142 -8.85 11.80 -15.62
N LEU A 143 -9.92 11.02 -15.58
CA LEU A 143 -11.16 11.24 -16.35
C LEU A 143 -12.13 12.23 -15.68
N GLY A 144 -11.81 12.73 -14.48
CA GLY A 144 -12.72 13.56 -13.68
C GLY A 144 -13.92 12.78 -13.12
N SER A 145 -13.86 11.45 -13.12
CA SER A 145 -14.92 10.58 -12.59
C SER A 145 -14.70 10.29 -11.11
N PHE A 146 -15.73 10.56 -10.30
CA PHE A 146 -15.76 10.25 -8.87
C PHE A 146 -17.02 9.48 -8.48
N ALA A 147 -17.59 8.73 -9.42
CA ALA A 147 -18.85 8.02 -9.25
C ALA A 147 -18.77 7.02 -8.08
N ALA A 148 -19.79 7.01 -7.24
CA ALA A 148 -19.87 6.06 -6.11
C ALA A 148 -19.93 4.60 -6.58
N LEU A 149 -20.49 4.35 -7.77
CA LEU A 149 -20.61 3.01 -8.34
C LEU A 149 -19.24 2.43 -8.73
N THR A 150 -18.41 3.15 -9.49
CA THR A 150 -17.07 2.64 -9.89
C THR A 150 -16.19 2.40 -8.67
N ARG A 151 -16.26 3.29 -7.67
CA ARG A 151 -15.61 3.11 -6.36
C ARG A 151 -16.03 1.82 -5.65
N ARG A 152 -17.34 1.50 -5.66
CA ARG A 152 -17.88 0.28 -5.02
C ARG A 152 -17.51 -0.98 -5.81
N LEU A 153 -17.52 -0.91 -7.13
CA LEU A 153 -17.11 -2.02 -8.00
C LEU A 153 -15.61 -2.33 -7.87
N ASP A 154 -14.75 -1.30 -7.81
CA ASP A 154 -13.31 -1.46 -7.56
C ASP A 154 -13.07 -2.15 -6.20
N PHE A 155 -13.75 -1.68 -5.15
CA PHE A 155 -13.66 -2.29 -3.83
C PHE A 155 -14.17 -3.73 -3.81
N ALA A 156 -15.35 -3.98 -4.40
CA ALA A 156 -15.94 -5.33 -4.49
C ALA A 156 -15.03 -6.28 -5.26
N SER A 157 -14.39 -5.81 -6.34
CA SER A 157 -13.44 -6.60 -7.11
C SER A 157 -12.24 -6.98 -6.24
N CYS A 158 -11.64 -6.02 -5.53
CA CYS A 158 -10.54 -6.31 -4.60
C CYS A 158 -10.96 -7.34 -3.52
N VAL A 159 -12.16 -7.18 -2.93
CA VAL A 159 -12.70 -8.14 -1.94
C VAL A 159 -12.84 -9.54 -2.54
N ILE A 160 -13.49 -9.67 -3.70
CA ILE A 160 -13.73 -10.97 -4.35
C ILE A 160 -12.40 -11.65 -4.67
N TRP A 161 -11.43 -10.93 -5.23
CA TRP A 161 -10.13 -11.48 -5.59
C TRP A 161 -9.35 -11.97 -4.36
N PHE A 162 -9.24 -11.16 -3.31
CA PHE A 162 -8.53 -11.54 -2.09
C PHE A 162 -9.26 -12.66 -1.34
N ALA A 163 -10.59 -12.62 -1.25
CA ALA A 163 -11.38 -13.68 -0.62
C ALA A 163 -11.26 -15.00 -1.37
N THR A 164 -11.24 -14.96 -2.71
CA THR A 164 -11.03 -16.16 -3.54
C THR A 164 -9.65 -16.75 -3.31
N ALA A 165 -8.59 -15.92 -3.28
CA ALA A 165 -7.24 -16.39 -2.99
C ALA A 165 -7.14 -17.05 -1.61
N VAL A 166 -7.78 -16.47 -0.59
CA VAL A 166 -7.85 -17.05 0.76
C VAL A 166 -8.62 -18.37 0.77
N ALA A 167 -9.80 -18.42 0.13
CA ALA A 167 -10.68 -19.58 0.14
C ALA A 167 -10.10 -20.78 -0.63
N LEU A 168 -9.37 -20.51 -1.72
CA LEU A 168 -8.75 -21.55 -2.56
C LEU A 168 -7.31 -21.88 -2.15
N SER A 169 -6.73 -21.17 -1.18
CA SER A 169 -5.36 -21.43 -0.75
C SER A 169 -5.24 -22.82 -0.10
N PRO A 170 -4.31 -23.67 -0.57
CA PRO A 170 -4.04 -24.96 0.07
C PRO A 170 -3.41 -24.80 1.46
N LEU A 171 -2.81 -23.64 1.75
CA LEU A 171 -2.27 -23.25 3.05
C LEU A 171 -3.29 -22.51 3.92
N ARG A 172 -4.59 -22.73 3.70
CA ARG A 172 -5.62 -22.31 4.67
C ARG A 172 -5.22 -22.84 6.05
N MET A 173 -5.53 -22.12 7.13
CA MET A 173 -5.10 -22.34 8.51
C MET A 173 -5.53 -23.70 9.14
N SER A 174 -5.42 -24.82 8.42
CA SER A 174 -5.74 -26.17 8.88
C SER A 174 -4.65 -26.74 9.78
N ASP A 175 -3.43 -26.21 9.71
CA ASP A 175 -2.27 -26.77 10.43
C ASP A 175 -1.89 -25.93 11.68
N THR A 176 -2.71 -24.92 12.01
CA THR A 176 -2.45 -23.96 13.10
C THR A 176 -3.52 -23.96 14.19
N LEU A 177 -4.45 -24.92 14.16
CA LEU A 177 -5.40 -25.25 15.23
C LEU A 177 -5.12 -26.66 15.74
#